data_AF-A0A511IYU4-F1
#
_entry.id   AF-A0A511IYU4-F1
#
_cell.length_a   1.000
_cell.length_b   1.000
_cell.length_c   1.000
_cell.angle_alpha   90.00
_cell.angle_beta   90.00
_cell.angle_gamma   90.00
#
_symmetry.space_group_name_H-M   'P 1'
#
loop_
_entity.id
_entity.type
_entity.pdbx_description
1 polymer ?
#
loop_
_entity_poly.entity_id
_entity_poly.type
_entity_poly.pdbx_seq_one_letter_code
_entity_poly.pdbx_strand_id
1 'polypeptide(L)'
;MNEENKFIKENGIFYTDTKLADKLVKLLKINYTEEFSLIEPAVGEGHILSLVIKNFFQKNKDKSEDEKIEFLEKNIAAFDIRKDAIKKCIEKLDELSKKYISKKINWNIRQLDALDIIKMKENFSTYDYVISNPPYVSRHNMDEKMIKILKNKSDFCHKYNSVSIFKRSNRK
;
A
#
# COMPACT_ATOMS: atom_id res chain seq x y z
N MET A 1 27.92 -14.20 -4.16
CA MET A 1 26.75 -13.58 -3.51
C MET A 1 26.55 -12.23 -4.18
N ASN A 2 25.46 -12.05 -4.95
CA ASN A 2 25.28 -10.88 -5.82
C ASN A 2 25.15 -9.57 -5.02
N GLU A 3 25.69 -8.47 -5.53
CA GLU A 3 25.68 -7.15 -4.89
C GLU A 3 24.26 -6.66 -4.53
N GLU A 4 23.27 -7.00 -5.35
CA GLU A 4 21.83 -6.76 -5.09
C GLU A 4 21.36 -7.40 -3.78
N ASN A 5 21.76 -8.65 -3.52
CA ASN A 5 21.38 -9.37 -2.29
C ASN A 5 22.08 -8.81 -1.04
N LYS A 6 23.24 -8.15 -1.22
CA LYS A 6 23.95 -7.46 -0.15
C LYS A 6 23.25 -6.15 0.22
N PHE A 7 22.84 -5.35 -0.78
CA PHE A 7 22.08 -4.12 -0.59
C PHE A 7 20.71 -4.35 0.09
N ILE A 8 19.99 -5.41 -0.30
CA ILE A 8 18.68 -5.78 0.27
C ILE A 8 18.79 -6.12 1.77
N LYS A 9 19.83 -6.88 2.16
CA LYS A 9 20.05 -7.27 3.55
C LYS A 9 20.60 -6.13 4.41
N GLU A 10 21.52 -5.33 3.88
CA GLU A 10 22.12 -4.20 4.61
C GLU A 10 21.11 -3.08 4.91
N ASN A 11 20.08 -2.92 4.07
CA ASN A 11 19.04 -1.89 4.22
C ASN A 11 17.69 -2.40 4.78
N GLY A 12 17.61 -3.66 5.26
CA GLY A 12 16.39 -4.17 5.92
C GLY A 12 15.16 -4.26 5.02
N ILE A 13 15.35 -4.43 3.71
CA ILE A 13 14.25 -4.57 2.74
C ILE A 13 13.72 -6.01 2.82
N PHE A 14 12.71 -6.23 3.67
CA PHE A 14 12.01 -7.52 3.75
C PHE A 14 10.75 -7.47 2.88
N TYR A 15 10.79 -8.17 1.75
CA TYR A 15 9.62 -8.31 0.88
C TYR A 15 8.51 -9.10 1.58
N THR A 16 7.27 -8.59 1.49
CA THR A 16 6.08 -9.29 1.99
C THR A 16 5.91 -10.60 1.20
N ASP A 17 6.13 -11.75 1.84
CA ASP A 17 5.76 -13.06 1.28
C ASP A 17 4.27 -13.03 0.88
N THR A 18 3.93 -13.61 -0.27
CA THR A 18 2.57 -13.68 -0.80
C THR A 18 1.55 -14.17 0.23
N LYS A 19 1.94 -15.12 1.10
CA LYS A 19 1.08 -15.63 2.19
C LYS A 19 0.79 -14.57 3.24
N LEU A 20 1.74 -13.71 3.56
CA LEU A 20 1.54 -12.61 4.49
C LEU A 20 0.63 -11.56 3.84
N ALA A 21 0.91 -11.15 2.60
CA ALA A 21 0.09 -10.18 1.88
C ALA A 21 -1.38 -10.63 1.79
N ASP A 22 -1.63 -11.90 1.48
CA ASP A 22 -2.98 -12.49 1.47
C ASP A 22 -3.68 -12.42 2.84
N LYS A 23 -2.94 -12.70 3.92
CA LYS A 23 -3.49 -12.60 5.29
C LYS A 23 -3.86 -11.16 5.62
N LEU A 24 -3.00 -10.20 5.28
CA LEU A 24 -3.23 -8.78 5.55
C LEU A 24 -4.49 -8.27 4.83
N VAL A 25 -4.63 -8.58 3.55
CA VAL A 25 -5.80 -8.18 2.76
C VAL A 25 -7.08 -8.83 3.32
N LYS A 26 -7.03 -10.10 3.74
CA LYS A 26 -8.18 -10.78 4.38
C LYS A 26 -8.60 -10.11 5.70
N LEU A 27 -7.65 -9.61 6.49
CA LEU A 27 -7.95 -8.95 7.76
C LEU A 27 -8.68 -7.62 7.60
N LEU A 28 -8.49 -6.90 6.49
CA LEU A 28 -9.23 -5.67 6.21
C LEU A 28 -10.73 -5.89 6.05
N LYS A 29 -11.13 -7.10 5.61
CA LYS A 29 -12.54 -7.46 5.33
C LYS A 29 -13.20 -6.41 4.42
N ILE A 30 -12.52 -6.04 3.34
CA ILE A 30 -13.05 -5.11 2.34
C ILE A 30 -14.26 -5.75 1.65
N ASN A 31 -15.39 -5.06 1.62
CA ASN A 31 -16.46 -5.40 0.69
C ASN A 31 -16.16 -4.75 -0.67
N TYR A 32 -15.61 -5.54 -1.60
CA TYR A 32 -15.17 -5.02 -2.90
C TYR A 32 -16.31 -4.61 -3.83
N THR A 33 -17.57 -4.95 -3.52
CA THR A 33 -18.74 -4.57 -4.33
C THR A 33 -19.33 -3.22 -3.92
N GLU A 34 -18.88 -2.66 -2.79
CA GLU A 34 -19.29 -1.34 -2.29
C GLU A 34 -18.21 -0.28 -2.56
N GLU A 35 -18.58 1.00 -2.44
CA GLU A 35 -17.62 2.09 -2.49
C GLU A 35 -16.67 2.05 -1.28
N PHE A 36 -15.36 2.05 -1.55
CA PHE A 36 -14.33 2.17 -0.53
C PHE A 36 -13.14 2.95 -1.07
N SER A 37 -12.36 3.56 -0.18
CA SER A 37 -11.05 4.14 -0.50
C SER A 37 -9.94 3.48 0.31
N LEU A 38 -8.79 3.25 -0.34
CA LEU A 38 -7.62 2.60 0.27
C LEU A 38 -6.34 3.35 -0.07
N ILE A 39 -5.46 3.51 0.92
CA ILE A 39 -4.09 3.98 0.73
C ILE A 39 -3.07 2.97 1.26
N GLU A 40 -2.01 2.72 0.48
CA GLU A 40 -0.83 1.94 0.89
C GLU A 40 0.41 2.84 1.01
N PRO A 41 0.75 3.30 2.24
CA PRO A 41 2.04 3.90 2.54
C PRO A 41 3.20 2.90 2.39
N ALA A 42 4.36 3.37 1.94
CA ALA A 42 5.55 2.54 1.74
C ALA A 42 5.25 1.29 0.86
N VAL A 43 4.64 1.54 -0.29
CA VAL A 43 4.09 0.50 -1.19
C VAL A 43 5.14 -0.47 -1.76
N GLY A 44 6.41 -0.06 -1.81
CA GLY A 44 7.48 -0.84 -2.42
C GLY A 44 7.13 -1.26 -3.85
N GLU A 45 7.29 -2.54 -4.16
CA GLU A 45 6.95 -3.14 -5.46
C GLU A 45 5.46 -3.57 -5.57
N GLY A 46 4.59 -3.07 -4.68
CA GLY A 46 3.14 -3.20 -4.77
C GLY A 46 2.61 -4.61 -4.54
N HIS A 47 3.22 -5.41 -3.67
CA HIS A 47 2.77 -6.79 -3.40
C HIS A 47 1.36 -6.85 -2.78
N ILE A 48 1.06 -5.98 -1.83
CA ILE A 48 -0.25 -5.91 -1.17
C ILE A 48 -1.25 -5.24 -2.12
N LEU A 49 -0.89 -4.08 -2.68
CA LEU A 49 -1.74 -3.33 -3.62
C LEU A 49 -2.21 -4.17 -4.81
N SER A 50 -1.33 -5.00 -5.38
CA SER A 50 -1.68 -5.91 -6.48
C SER A 50 -2.77 -6.90 -6.09
N LEU A 51 -2.77 -7.40 -4.85
CA LEU A 51 -3.81 -8.32 -4.37
C LEU A 51 -5.15 -7.60 -4.18
N VAL A 52 -5.12 -6.37 -3.65
CA VAL A 52 -6.33 -5.54 -3.52
C VAL A 52 -6.95 -5.29 -4.88
N ILE A 53 -6.16 -4.87 -5.87
CA ILE A 53 -6.62 -4.59 -7.23
C ILE A 53 -7.13 -5.86 -7.93
N LYS A 54 -6.42 -6.97 -7.77
CA LYS A 54 -6.85 -8.27 -8.30
C LYS A 54 -8.22 -8.68 -7.73
N ASN A 55 -8.40 -8.57 -6.41
CA ASN A 55 -9.67 -8.90 -5.76
C ASN A 55 -10.80 -7.97 -6.22
N PHE A 56 -10.51 -6.67 -6.37
CA PHE A 56 -11.46 -5.71 -6.93
C PHE A 56 -11.96 -6.14 -8.32
N PHE A 57 -11.05 -6.42 -9.26
CA PHE A 57 -11.42 -6.88 -10.60
C PHE A 57 -12.21 -8.19 -10.59
N GLN A 58 -11.82 -9.14 -9.73
CA GLN A 58 -12.51 -10.43 -9.63
C GLN A 58 -13.93 -10.33 -9.08
N LYS A 59 -14.20 -9.33 -8.24
CA LYS A 59 -15.51 -9.12 -7.59
C LYS A 59 -16.44 -8.18 -8.35
N ASN A 60 -15.91 -7.38 -9.28
CA ASN A 60 -16.67 -6.40 -10.06
C ASN A 60 -16.61 -6.74 -11.55
N LYS A 61 -16.89 -7.98 -11.94
CA LYS A 61 -16.80 -8.40 -13.36
C LYS A 61 -17.85 -7.72 -14.24
N ASP A 62 -19.02 -7.49 -13.66
CA ASP A 62 -20.24 -6.90 -14.21
C ASP A 62 -20.16 -5.39 -14.42
N LYS A 63 -19.30 -4.67 -13.67
CA LYS A 63 -19.05 -3.24 -13.92
C LYS A 63 -18.46 -3.01 -15.31
N SER A 64 -18.79 -1.90 -15.93
CA SER A 64 -18.12 -1.46 -17.16
C SER A 64 -16.63 -1.20 -16.90
N GLU A 65 -15.86 -1.15 -17.99
CA GLU A 65 -14.44 -0.82 -17.92
C GLU A 65 -14.20 0.59 -17.36
N ASP A 66 -15.01 1.56 -17.75
CA ASP A 66 -14.89 2.95 -17.31
C ASP A 66 -15.19 3.10 -15.82
N GLU A 67 -16.22 2.41 -15.30
CA GLU A 67 -16.51 2.39 -13.86
C GLU A 67 -15.36 1.78 -13.04
N LYS A 68 -14.69 0.75 -13.56
CA LYS A 68 -13.52 0.16 -12.88
C LYS A 68 -12.35 1.14 -12.85
N ILE A 69 -12.09 1.82 -13.96
CA ILE A 69 -10.99 2.79 -14.07
C ILE A 69 -11.25 3.97 -13.14
N GLU A 70 -12.42 4.58 -13.22
CA GLU A 70 -12.79 5.72 -12.37
C GLU A 70 -12.65 5.36 -10.88
N PHE A 71 -13.14 4.19 -10.49
CA PHE A 71 -12.99 3.71 -9.12
C PHE A 71 -11.51 3.61 -8.72
N LEU A 72 -10.69 2.94 -9.53
CA LEU A 72 -9.28 2.69 -9.19
C LEU A 72 -8.46 3.98 -9.14
N GLU A 73 -8.66 4.90 -10.08
CA GLU A 73 -7.94 6.19 -10.13
C GLU A 73 -8.31 7.10 -8.95
N LYS A 74 -9.60 7.11 -8.57
CA LYS A 74 -10.13 8.00 -7.54
C LYS A 74 -9.92 7.48 -6.12
N ASN A 75 -10.14 6.19 -5.91
CA ASN A 75 -10.28 5.62 -4.57
C ASN A 75 -9.04 4.89 -4.06
N ILE A 76 -8.09 4.55 -4.95
CA ILE A 76 -6.88 3.81 -4.58
C ILE A 76 -5.66 4.71 -4.71
N ALA A 77 -4.89 4.81 -3.64
CA ALA A 77 -3.65 5.59 -3.62
C ALA A 77 -2.50 4.81 -2.99
N ALA A 78 -1.27 5.18 -3.35
CA ALA A 78 -0.08 4.63 -2.73
C ALA A 78 1.08 5.64 -2.78
N PHE A 79 2.09 5.44 -1.94
CA PHE A 79 3.33 6.20 -2.08
C PHE A 79 4.53 5.44 -1.53
N ASP A 80 5.70 5.77 -2.07
CA ASP A 80 7.00 5.29 -1.57
C ASP A 80 8.05 6.39 -1.72
N ILE A 81 9.12 6.33 -0.93
CA ILE A 81 10.27 7.22 -1.12
C ILE A 81 11.13 6.76 -2.32
N ARG A 82 11.09 5.46 -2.63
CA ARG A 82 11.88 4.80 -3.67
C ARG A 82 11.19 4.86 -5.04
N LYS A 83 11.74 5.69 -5.92
CA LYS A 83 11.28 5.84 -7.30
C LYS A 83 11.36 4.53 -8.11
N ASP A 84 12.41 3.73 -7.91
CA ASP A 84 12.61 2.45 -8.58
C ASP A 84 11.53 1.42 -8.19
N ALA A 85 11.16 1.38 -6.91
CA ALA A 85 10.11 0.50 -6.42
C ALA A 85 8.74 0.92 -6.96
N ILE A 86 8.44 2.22 -6.99
CA ILE A 86 7.21 2.76 -7.60
C ILE A 86 7.11 2.37 -9.07
N LYS A 87 8.21 2.48 -9.83
CA LYS A 87 8.21 2.10 -11.25
C LYS A 87 7.83 0.63 -11.42
N LYS A 88 8.46 -0.28 -10.67
CA LYS A 88 8.13 -1.71 -10.67
C LYS A 88 6.68 -1.97 -10.23
N CYS A 89 6.19 -1.22 -9.25
CA CYS A 89 4.80 -1.31 -8.80
C CYS A 89 3.84 -0.97 -9.95
N ILE A 90 4.02 0.17 -10.62
CA ILE A 90 3.18 0.59 -11.75
C ILE A 90 3.22 -0.44 -12.88
N GLU A 91 4.40 -0.91 -13.28
CA GLU A 91 4.56 -1.93 -14.33
C GLU A 91 3.77 -3.21 -13.98
N LYS A 92 3.88 -3.68 -12.74
CA LYS A 92 3.15 -4.84 -12.25
C LYS A 92 1.63 -4.65 -12.23
N LEU A 93 1.18 -3.45 -11.88
CA LEU A 93 -0.25 -3.13 -11.88
C LEU A 93 -0.81 -3.02 -13.31
N ASP A 94 -0.04 -2.46 -14.24
CA ASP A 94 -0.39 -2.41 -15.66
C ASP A 94 -0.44 -3.82 -16.27
N GLU A 95 0.50 -4.70 -15.94
CA GLU A 95 0.45 -6.10 -16.36
C GLU A 95 -0.74 -6.87 -15.77
N LEU A 96 -1.09 -6.58 -14.52
CA LEU A 96 -2.25 -7.17 -13.86
C LEU A 96 -3.56 -6.69 -14.52
N SER A 97 -3.70 -5.39 -14.77
CA SER A 97 -4.94 -4.77 -15.26
C SER A 97 -5.28 -5.21 -16.70
N LYS A 98 -4.27 -5.44 -17.54
CA LYS A 98 -4.43 -5.98 -18.92
C LYS A 98 -5.21 -7.29 -18.99
N LYS A 99 -5.31 -8.04 -17.88
CA LYS A 99 -6.10 -9.30 -17.81
C LYS A 99 -7.60 -9.06 -17.67
N TYR A 100 -8.01 -7.82 -17.36
CA TYR A 100 -9.39 -7.48 -16.99
C TYR A 100 -9.97 -6.34 -17.82
N ILE A 101 -9.12 -5.44 -18.32
CA ILE A 101 -9.50 -4.24 -19.08
C ILE A 101 -8.47 -3.97 -20.19
N SER A 102 -8.83 -3.12 -21.15
CA SER A 102 -8.04 -2.77 -22.34
C SER A 102 -7.39 -1.38 -22.26
N LYS A 103 -8.04 -0.45 -21.57
CA LYS A 103 -7.64 0.93 -21.34
C LYS A 103 -6.64 1.02 -20.18
N LYS A 104 -5.83 2.07 -20.23
CA LYS A 104 -4.83 2.36 -19.19
C LYS A 104 -5.50 2.99 -17.97
N ILE A 105 -5.00 2.66 -16.79
CA ILE A 105 -5.35 3.30 -15.52
C ILE A 105 -4.25 4.28 -15.14
N ASN A 106 -4.62 5.49 -14.73
CA ASN A 106 -3.73 6.48 -14.16
C ASN A 106 -3.60 6.25 -12.64
N TRP A 107 -2.70 5.36 -12.26
CA TRP A 107 -2.46 5.03 -10.85
C TRP A 107 -2.06 6.25 -10.03
N ASN A 108 -2.77 6.53 -8.93
CA ASN A 108 -2.42 7.57 -7.96
C ASN A 108 -1.31 7.08 -7.02
N ILE A 109 -0.11 6.86 -7.58
CA ILE A 109 1.09 6.40 -6.86
C ILE A 109 2.15 7.49 -6.93
N ARG A 110 2.56 8.02 -5.78
CA ARG A 110 3.45 9.20 -5.70
C ARG A 110 4.78 8.87 -5.04
N GLN A 111 5.85 9.53 -5.49
CA GLN A 111 7.12 9.50 -4.79
C GLN A 111 7.10 10.53 -3.65
N LEU A 112 6.99 10.07 -2.40
CA LEU A 112 6.85 10.93 -1.23
C LEU A 112 7.53 10.32 -0.02
N ASP A 113 8.10 11.20 0.83
CA ASP A 113 8.55 10.84 2.17
C ASP A 113 7.35 10.88 3.13
N ALA A 114 7.12 9.79 3.86
CA ALA A 114 6.06 9.67 4.87
C ALA A 114 6.21 10.68 6.03
N LEU A 115 7.41 11.23 6.22
CA LEU A 115 7.70 12.25 7.23
C LEU A 115 7.32 13.67 6.77
N ASP A 116 7.06 13.87 5.48
CA ASP A 116 6.65 15.16 4.92
C ASP A 116 5.14 15.35 5.08
N ILE A 117 4.72 15.68 6.30
CA ILE A 117 3.31 15.85 6.71
C ILE A 117 2.58 16.89 5.85
N ILE A 118 3.28 17.92 5.37
CA ILE A 118 2.70 18.96 4.51
C ILE A 118 2.31 18.35 3.17
N LYS A 119 3.25 17.67 2.51
CA LYS A 119 2.95 16.96 1.27
C LYS A 119 1.90 15.88 1.46
N MET A 120 1.89 15.15 2.58
CA MET A 120 0.83 14.17 2.84
C MET A 120 -0.56 14.80 2.87
N LYS A 121 -0.72 15.97 3.51
CA LYS A 121 -2.02 16.67 3.56
C LYS A 121 -2.45 17.26 2.22
N GLU A 122 -1.50 17.69 1.40
CA GLU A 122 -1.79 18.28 0.08
C GLU A 122 -2.12 17.21 -0.97
N ASN A 123 -1.49 16.03 -0.87
CA ASN A 123 -1.56 15.01 -1.90
C ASN A 123 -2.61 13.92 -1.62
N PHE A 124 -3.05 13.76 -0.37
CA PHE A 124 -3.92 12.67 0.06
C PHE A 124 -5.08 13.15 0.94
N SER A 125 -6.25 12.55 0.72
CA SER A 125 -7.46 12.78 1.50
C SER A 125 -7.62 11.73 2.61
N THR A 126 -8.80 11.66 3.24
CA THR A 126 -9.12 10.58 4.17
C THR A 126 -9.48 9.30 3.43
N TYR A 127 -8.93 8.16 3.89
CA TYR A 127 -9.21 6.84 3.33
C TYR A 127 -9.98 5.95 4.31
N ASP A 128 -10.80 5.03 3.80
CA ASP A 128 -11.50 4.05 4.64
C ASP A 128 -10.53 2.98 5.17
N TYR A 129 -9.54 2.63 4.36
CA TYR A 129 -8.54 1.61 4.64
C TYR A 129 -7.12 2.15 4.51
N VAL A 130 -6.28 1.82 5.48
CA VAL A 130 -4.83 1.97 5.39
C VAL A 130 -4.20 0.60 5.62
N ILE A 131 -3.40 0.14 4.67
CA ILE A 131 -2.65 -1.11 4.79
C ILE A 131 -1.20 -0.84 4.43
N SER A 132 -0.27 -1.32 5.26
CA SER A 132 1.16 -1.19 4.97
C SER A 132 1.95 -2.28 5.66
N ASN A 133 3.00 -2.75 4.98
CA ASN A 133 4.10 -3.50 5.58
C ASN A 133 5.38 -2.68 5.40
N PRO A 134 5.56 -1.59 6.18
CA PRO A 134 6.67 -0.68 5.98
C PRO A 134 8.00 -1.40 6.25
N PRO A 135 9.09 -1.03 5.56
CA PRO A 135 10.39 -1.66 5.75
C PRO A 135 10.83 -1.51 7.22
N TYR A 136 11.42 -2.57 7.76
CA TYR A 136 12.01 -2.57 9.08
C TYR A 136 13.19 -1.61 9.09
N VAL A 137 12.97 -0.36 9.53
CA VAL A 137 14.10 0.44 9.98
C VAL A 137 14.60 -0.28 11.23
N SER A 138 15.78 -0.89 11.15
CA SER A 138 16.49 -1.36 12.34
C SER A 138 16.44 -0.24 13.38
N ARG A 139 16.08 -0.55 14.63
CA ARG A 139 16.00 0.44 15.73
C ARG A 139 17.29 1.22 15.93
N HIS A 140 18.40 0.77 15.33
CA HIS A 140 19.68 1.46 15.30
C HIS A 140 19.75 2.70 14.38
N ASN A 141 18.81 2.89 13.44
CA ASN A 141 18.75 4.05 12.54
C ASN A 141 17.52 4.97 12.77
N MET A 142 16.74 4.73 13.83
CA MET A 142 15.62 5.63 14.16
C MET A 142 16.12 6.74 15.08
N ASP A 143 16.11 7.96 14.58
CA ASP A 143 16.33 9.16 15.37
C ASP A 143 15.30 9.21 16.53
N GLU A 144 15.70 9.63 17.74
CA GLU A 144 14.91 9.48 18.98
C GLU A 144 13.49 10.11 18.87
N LYS A 145 13.36 11.10 17.98
CA LYS A 145 12.12 11.79 17.63
C LYS A 145 11.08 10.85 17.00
N MET A 146 11.51 9.91 16.18
CA MET A 146 10.66 8.96 15.45
C MET A 146 10.09 7.87 16.38
N ILE A 147 10.89 7.42 17.36
CA ILE A 147 10.47 6.49 18.43
C ILE A 147 9.37 7.13 19.30
N LYS A 148 9.49 8.43 19.59
CA LYS A 148 8.54 9.15 20.45
C LYS A 148 7.17 9.33 19.78
N ILE A 149 7.14 9.50 18.45
CA ILE A 149 5.89 9.61 17.67
C ILE A 149 5.19 8.25 17.57
N LEU A 150 5.94 7.16 17.35
CA LEU A 150 5.41 5.80 17.25
C LEU A 150 4.84 5.28 18.58
N LYS A 151 5.47 5.62 19.71
CA LYS A 151 5.01 5.22 21.06
C LYS A 151 3.67 5.84 21.46
N ASN A 152 3.35 7.04 20.99
CA ASN A 152 2.14 7.77 21.42
C ASN A 152 0.87 7.40 20.64
N LYS A 153 0.91 6.48 19.65
CA LYS A 153 -0.23 6.21 18.75
C LYS A 153 -0.55 4.74 18.48
N SER A 154 0.01 3.79 19.23
CA SER A 154 -0.14 2.36 18.90
C SER A 154 -0.41 1.47 20.11
N ASP A 155 -1.69 1.20 20.35
CA ASP A 155 -2.13 0.09 21.23
C ASP A 155 -1.96 -1.30 20.54
N PHE A 156 -1.44 -1.35 19.31
CA PHE A 156 -1.43 -2.58 18.49
C PHE A 156 -0.05 -3.25 18.38
N CYS A 157 1.02 -2.64 18.91
CA CYS A 157 2.40 -3.07 18.67
C CYS A 157 2.90 -4.31 19.45
N HIS A 158 2.06 -5.06 20.18
CA HIS A 158 2.57 -6.07 21.12
C HIS A 158 2.53 -7.55 20.67
N LYS A 159 2.15 -7.90 19.43
CA LYS A 159 2.13 -9.33 19.04
C LYS A 159 2.56 -9.71 17.62
N TYR A 160 2.58 -8.77 16.67
CA TYR A 160 3.11 -9.00 15.33
C TYR A 160 4.00 -7.80 14.98
N ASN A 161 5.28 -8.05 14.69
CA ASN A 161 6.23 -7.00 14.40
C ASN A 161 5.75 -6.17 13.18
N SER A 162 5.20 -4.99 13.46
CA SER A 162 5.05 -3.82 12.59
C SER A 162 4.25 -3.98 11.29
N VAL A 163 3.03 -4.53 11.37
CA VAL A 163 2.01 -4.37 10.33
C VAL A 163 1.03 -3.27 10.74
N SER A 164 0.79 -2.30 9.87
CA SER A 164 -0.24 -1.27 10.09
C SER A 164 -1.50 -1.61 9.28
N ILE A 165 -2.58 -1.95 9.98
CA ILE A 165 -3.92 -2.15 9.40
C ILE A 165 -4.85 -1.18 10.12
N PHE A 166 -5.41 -0.21 9.41
CA PHE A 166 -6.43 0.67 9.94
C PHE A 166 -7.68 0.58 9.07
N LYS A 167 -8.83 0.39 9.74
CA LYS A 167 -10.16 0.51 9.16
C LYS A 167 -10.89 1.63 9.89
N ARG A 168 -11.40 2.61 9.15
CA ARG A 168 -12.24 3.65 9.73
C ARG A 168 -13.58 3.04 10.16
N SER A 169 -14.01 3.30 11.39
CA SER A 169 -15.34 2.87 11.87
C SER A 169 -16.42 3.81 11.32
N ASN A 170 -17.35 3.22 10.56
CA ASN A 170 -18.59 3.75 9.97
C ASN A 170 -18.51 5.10 9.22
N ARG A 171 -18.77 5.05 7.91
CA ARG A 171 -19.35 6.20 7.16
C ARG A 171 -20.74 6.45 7.77
N LYS A 172 -20.95 7.63 8.37
CA LYS A 172 -22.30 8.13 8.61
C LYS A 172 -22.86 8.62 7.28
#